data_AF-A0A5E4CH04-F1
#
_entry.id   AF-A0A5E4CH04-F1
#
_cell.length_a   1.000
_cell.length_b   1.000
_cell.length_c   1.000
_cell.angle_alpha   90.00
_cell.angle_beta   90.00
_cell.angle_gamma   90.00
#
_symmetry.space_group_name_H-M   'P 1'
#
loop_
_entity.id
_entity.type
_entity.pdbx_description
1 polymer ?
#
loop_
_entity_poly.entity_id
_entity_poly.type
_entity_poly.pdbx_seq_one_letter_code
_entity_poly.pdbx_strand_id
1 'polypeptide(L)'
;MLGFLSARQAGLEDPLRFQRTESTRRVLGLELNKDRDIERIHGSGVNTLDIEPVEGRYMLSGGSDGVIVLYDLENSSRQLYYTCKAVCSIG
;
A
#
# COMPACT_ATOMS: atom_id res chain seq x y z
N MET A 1 -4.49 -14.37 -16.65
CA MET A 1 -4.91 -14.70 -15.27
C MET A 1 -5.47 -16.12 -15.16
N LEU A 2 -6.41 -16.54 -16.03
CA LEU A 2 -7.03 -17.88 -15.97
C LEU A 2 -6.02 -19.04 -16.14
N GLY A 3 -5.10 -18.96 -17.10
CA GLY A 3 -4.05 -19.97 -17.30
C GLY A 3 -3.12 -20.15 -16.08
N PHE A 4 -2.95 -19.08 -15.29
CA PHE A 4 -2.14 -19.11 -14.08
C PHE A 4 -2.84 -19.83 -12.93
N LEU A 5 -4.15 -19.60 -12.76
CA LEU A 5 -4.95 -20.30 -11.75
C LEU A 5 -5.03 -21.80 -12.03
N SER A 6 -5.19 -22.18 -13.30
CA SER A 6 -5.20 -23.60 -13.71
C SER A 6 -3.85 -24.28 -13.50
N ALA A 7 -2.73 -23.61 -13.80
CA ALA A 7 -1.39 -24.16 -13.57
C ALA A 7 -1.11 -24.39 -12.08
N ARG A 8 -1.53 -23.46 -11.22
CA ARG A 8 -1.46 -23.61 -9.75
C ARG A 8 -2.32 -24.78 -9.26
N GLN A 9 -3.57 -24.88 -9.71
CA GLN A 9 -4.48 -25.95 -9.28
C GLN A 9 -4.00 -27.34 -9.71
N ALA A 10 -3.40 -27.45 -10.89
CA ALA A 10 -2.85 -28.70 -11.41
C ALA A 10 -1.47 -29.06 -10.81
N GLY A 11 -0.88 -28.19 -9.98
CA GLY A 11 0.45 -28.40 -9.39
C GLY A 11 1.59 -28.38 -10.42
N LEU A 12 1.38 -27.74 -11.57
CA LEU A 12 2.38 -27.65 -12.65
C LEU A 12 3.54 -26.69 -12.30
N GLU A 13 3.28 -25.70 -11.44
CA GLU A 13 4.27 -24.73 -10.98
C GLU A 13 4.38 -24.73 -9.45
N ASP A 14 5.61 -24.48 -8.97
CA ASP A 14 5.86 -24.23 -7.55
C ASP A 14 5.10 -22.97 -7.09
N PRO A 15 4.33 -23.02 -5.99
CA PRO A 15 3.52 -21.89 -5.52
C PRO A 15 4.33 -20.61 -5.22
N LEU A 16 5.60 -20.74 -4.80
CA LEU A 16 6.45 -19.59 -4.50
C LEU A 16 7.01 -18.97 -5.78
N ARG A 17 7.40 -19.79 -6.77
CA ARG A 17 7.73 -19.30 -8.11
C ARG A 17 6.56 -18.56 -8.73
N PHE A 18 5.36 -19.11 -8.60
CA PHE A 18 4.12 -18.46 -9.04
C PHE A 18 3.90 -17.09 -8.35
N GLN A 19 4.03 -17.03 -7.03
CA GLN A 19 3.86 -15.77 -6.30
C GLN A 19 4.87 -14.70 -6.78
N ARG A 20 6.12 -15.08 -7.03
CA ARG A 20 7.15 -14.16 -7.51
C ARG A 20 6.87 -13.64 -8.91
N THR A 21 6.45 -14.49 -9.84
CA THR A 21 6.15 -14.07 -11.21
C THR A 21 4.95 -13.14 -11.27
N GLU A 22 3.87 -13.44 -10.53
CA GLU A 22 2.71 -12.55 -10.43
C GLU A 22 3.03 -11.23 -9.72
N SER A 23 3.84 -11.24 -8.65
CA SER A 23 4.29 -10.01 -7.99
C SER A 23 5.09 -9.12 -8.94
N THR A 24 6.06 -9.67 -9.67
CA THR A 24 6.83 -8.90 -10.67
C THR A 24 5.92 -8.36 -11.77
N ARG A 25 4.96 -9.15 -12.25
CA ARG A 25 3.98 -8.71 -13.24
C ARG A 25 3.14 -7.52 -12.75
N ARG A 26 2.74 -7.52 -11.48
CA ARG A 26 2.01 -6.39 -10.86
C ARG A 26 2.89 -5.15 -10.75
N VAL A 27 4.16 -5.30 -10.36
CA VAL A 27 5.12 -4.19 -10.27
C VAL A 27 5.35 -3.54 -11.64
N LEU A 28 5.47 -4.34 -12.70
CA LEU A 28 5.65 -3.83 -14.06
C LEU A 28 4.43 -3.07 -14.60
N GLY A 29 3.24 -3.31 -14.04
CA GLY A 29 2.01 -2.60 -14.37
C GLY A 29 1.62 -1.52 -13.36
N LEU A 30 2.55 -1.07 -12.51
CA LEU A 30 2.26 -0.03 -11.54
C LEU A 30 1.91 1.29 -12.22
N GLU A 31 0.80 1.87 -11.79
CA GLU A 31 0.33 3.19 -12.20
C GLU A 31 -0.12 3.99 -10.97
N LEU A 32 -0.29 5.30 -11.16
CA LEU A 32 -0.81 6.17 -10.11
C LEU A 32 -2.26 5.80 -9.82
N ASN A 33 -2.51 5.30 -8.61
CA ASN A 33 -3.86 5.01 -8.14
C ASN A 33 -4.63 6.32 -7.86
N LYS A 34 -5.70 6.57 -8.61
CA LYS A 34 -6.55 7.77 -8.47
C LYS A 34 -7.75 7.56 -7.53
N ASP A 35 -8.00 6.33 -7.11
CA ASP A 35 -9.10 6.00 -6.20
C ASP A 35 -8.65 6.06 -4.74
N ARG A 36 -7.35 6.22 -4.49
CA ARG A 36 -6.77 6.23 -3.14
C ARG A 36 -6.11 7.57 -2.85
N ASP A 37 -6.64 8.26 -1.85
CA ASP A 37 -6.07 9.50 -1.32
C ASP A 37 -5.45 9.28 0.07
N ILE A 38 -4.59 10.21 0.49
CA ILE A 38 -4.04 10.26 1.85
C ILE A 38 -4.42 11.62 2.44
N GLU A 39 -4.91 11.62 3.69
CA GLU A 39 -5.27 12.83 4.40
C GLU A 39 -4.08 13.80 4.49
N ARG A 40 -4.30 15.06 4.11
CA ARG A 40 -3.23 16.06 4.02
C ARG A 40 -3.05 16.77 5.36
N ILE A 41 -2.08 16.32 6.15
CA ILE A 41 -1.72 16.96 7.42
C ILE A 41 -0.49 17.85 7.31
N HIS A 42 0.52 17.42 6.54
CA HIS A 42 1.74 18.21 6.41
C HIS A 42 1.49 19.55 5.71
N GLY A 43 1.97 20.63 6.33
CA GLY A 43 1.94 21.97 5.75
C GLY A 43 3.07 22.23 4.76
N SER A 44 4.03 21.30 4.67
CA SER A 44 5.22 21.40 3.83
C SER A 44 5.55 20.05 3.17
N GLY A 45 6.72 19.96 2.52
CA GLY A 45 7.17 18.73 1.87
C GLY A 45 7.34 17.57 2.85
N VAL A 46 6.85 16.39 2.45
CA VAL A 46 7.10 15.13 3.16
C VAL A 46 8.50 14.63 2.81
N ASN A 47 9.32 14.43 3.83
CA ASN A 47 10.73 14.05 3.68
C ASN A 47 10.95 12.55 3.79
N THR A 48 10.10 11.86 4.55
CA THR A 48 10.25 10.43 4.83
C THR A 48 8.90 9.74 5.00
N LEU A 49 8.87 8.45 4.64
CA LEU A 49 7.74 7.54 4.81
C LEU A 49 8.27 6.19 5.30
N ASP A 50 7.61 5.60 6.28
CA ASP A 50 7.92 4.26 6.77
C ASP A 50 6.63 3.46 6.98
N ILE A 51 6.60 2.22 6.49
CA ILE A 51 5.42 1.35 6.55
C ILE A 51 5.74 0.23 7.55
N GLU A 52 4.78 -0.08 8.42
CA GLU A 52 4.90 -1.16 9.38
C GLU A 52 5.30 -2.49 8.68
N PRO A 53 6.34 -3.20 9.15
CA PRO A 53 6.88 -4.36 8.44
C PRO A 53 6.07 -5.65 8.61
N VAL A 54 5.15 -5.71 9.58
CA VAL A 54 4.41 -6.95 9.92
C VAL A 54 3.11 -7.06 9.13
N GLU A 55 2.17 -6.13 9.34
CA GLU A 55 0.88 -6.15 8.64
C GLU A 55 0.81 -5.14 7.49
N GLY A 56 1.72 -4.15 7.45
CA GLY A 56 1.70 -3.08 6.45
C GLY A 56 0.46 -2.19 6.57
N ARG A 57 -0.18 -2.18 7.74
CA ARG A 57 -1.43 -1.46 7.98
C ARG A 57 -1.18 0.02 8.28
N TYR A 58 -0.16 0.28 9.09
CA TYR A 58 0.16 1.63 9.52
C TYR A 58 1.34 2.21 8.74
N MET A 59 1.31 3.51 8.52
CA MET A 59 2.39 4.26 7.89
C MET A 59 2.72 5.51 8.69
N LEU A 60 4.01 5.76 8.89
CA LEU A 60 4.52 7.01 9.43
C LEU A 60 4.98 7.91 8.29
N SER A 61 4.71 9.21 8.41
CA SER A 61 5.33 10.25 7.59
C SER A 61 5.99 11.31 8.44
N GLY A 62 7.14 11.81 7.97
CA GLY A 62 7.83 12.96 8.56
C GLY A 62 7.91 14.10 7.56
N GLY A 63 7.47 15.30 7.97
CA GLY A 63 7.47 16.50 7.13
C GLY A 63 8.58 17.49 7.48
N SER A 64 8.83 18.44 6.57
CA SER A 64 9.73 19.57 6.81
C SER A 64 9.16 20.58 7.82
N ASP A 65 7.90 20.42 8.20
CA ASP A 65 7.19 21.18 9.22
C ASP A 65 7.52 20.72 10.64
N GLY A 66 8.34 19.66 10.78
CA GLY A 66 8.68 19.07 12.07
C GLY A 66 7.59 18.16 12.63
N VAL A 67 6.54 17.89 11.85
CA VAL A 67 5.42 17.04 12.26
C VAL A 67 5.72 15.59 11.86
N ILE A 68 5.29 14.66 12.69
CA ILE A 68 5.22 13.22 12.42
C ILE A 68 3.75 12.82 12.42
N VAL A 69 3.32 12.11 11.39
CA VAL A 69 1.92 11.68 11.24
C VAL A 69 1.87 10.16 11.11
N LEU A 70 0.92 9.56 11.84
CA LEU A 70 0.57 8.15 11.73
C LEU A 70 -0.71 8.02 10.91
N TYR A 71 -0.70 7.23 9.84
CA TYR A 71 -1.88 6.92 9.01
C TYR A 71 -2.31 5.46 9.16
N ASP A 72 -3.62 5.22 9.06
CA ASP A 72 -4.18 3.90 8.79
C ASP A 72 -4.40 3.76 7.28
N LEU A 73 -3.71 2.79 6.68
CA LEU A 73 -3.78 2.50 5.25
C LEU A 73 -4.95 1.57 4.89
N GLU A 74 -5.64 0.99 5.87
CA GLU A 74 -6.73 0.06 5.64
C GLU A 74 -8.02 0.76 5.19
N ASN A 75 -8.73 0.13 4.26
CA ASN A 75 -10.01 0.62 3.79
C ASN A 75 -11.16 0.10 4.66
N SER A 76 -11.71 0.96 5.52
CA SER A 76 -12.91 0.67 6.33
C SER A 76 -14.23 1.14 5.68
N SER A 77 -14.19 1.92 4.60
CA SER A 77 -15.37 2.59 4.03
C SER A 77 -16.22 1.68 3.13
N ARG A 78 -15.73 0.47 2.79
CA ARG A 78 -16.32 -0.48 1.82
C ARG A 78 -16.49 0.10 0.40
N GLN A 79 -15.96 1.29 0.14
CA GLN A 79 -15.94 1.91 -1.18
C GLN A 79 -14.62 1.60 -1.87
N LEU A 80 -14.63 1.49 -3.20
CA LEU A 80 -13.38 1.31 -3.96
C LEU A 80 -12.48 2.53 -3.84
N TYR A 81 -13.08 3.71 -3.73
CA TYR A 81 -12.39 4.97 -3.48
C TYR A 81 -12.40 5.31 -1.99
N TYR A 82 -11.25 5.64 -1.43
CA TYR A 82 -11.14 6.01 -0.01
C TYR A 82 -9.90 6.84 0.27
N THR A 83 -9.98 7.63 1.34
CA THR A 83 -8.86 8.39 1.88
C THR A 83 -8.31 7.67 3.10
N CYS A 84 -7.01 7.37 3.11
CA CYS A 84 -6.30 6.89 4.28
C CYS A 84 -6.28 8.00 5.34
N LYS A 85 -6.81 7.68 6.53
CA LYS A 85 -6.99 8.65 7.62
C LYS A 85 -5.74 8.73 8.47
N ALA A 86 -5.46 9.92 8.97
CA ALA A 86 -4.49 10.09 10.04
C ALA A 86 -5.09 9.63 11.37
N VAL A 87 -4.36 8.78 12.06
CA VAL A 87 -4.65 8.30 13.41
C VAL A 87 -4.16 9.31 14.43
N CYS A 88 -2.95 9.82 14.26
CA CYS A 88 -2.38 10.85 15.12
C CYS A 88 -1.36 11.71 14.37
N SER A 89 -1.18 12.94 14.84
CA SER A 89 -0.07 13.81 14.46
C SER A 89 0.62 14.33 15.71
N ILE A 90 1.95 14.43 15.64
CA ILE A 90 2.82 14.88 16.73
C ILE A 90 3.75 15.93 16.12
N GLY A 91 3.81 17.12 16.71
CA GLY A 91 4.65 18.24 16.26
C GLY A 91 4.64 19.37 17.26
#